data_AF-U6GM15-F1
#
_entry.id   AF-U6GM15-F1
#
_cell.length_a   1.000
_cell.length_b   1.000
_cell.length_c   1.000
_cell.angle_alpha   90.00
_cell.angle_beta   90.00
_cell.angle_gamma   90.00
#
_symmetry.space_group_name_H-M   'P 1'
#
loop_
_entity.id
_entity.type
_entity.pdbx_description
1 polymer ?
#
loop_
_entity_poly.entity_id
_entity_poly.type
_entity_poly.pdbx_seq_one_letter_code
_entity_poly.pdbx_strand_id
1 'polypeptide(L)'
;MGGKSSTPCDSGGYAHCERVEHAESCQSGDGFWCTCQKGFSPQGINQSSTCVDIDECAQGLDNCKQKGGDCVNTPGSFTCGCGPYRNEKDGICVDINECATNRGNCDENSDCINLDGAEQLCKCHKGWTGNGDKPGVACRDINECNENPAICPSNSICTNLAGSYKCECGPGFEPDSSGSGCVTEDFCGTGKNDCDTVFAACSLVPGSFKCECIQGFRGVGTVNTCEPLAGNEDLACKALGLTCGNYKYCTKSTTQAGIWECADKASSEQLAVFLTNGSTSDTPSWIWAVVVLSTIVLILISGGTLWCLYKRFIRKSEENEEDLLAEQDIGEGYNYGATQGYYA
;
A
#
# COMPACT_ATOMS: atom_id res chain seq x y z
N MET A 1 -86.73 45.47 -71.77
CA MET A 1 -85.45 45.59 -71.05
C MET A 1 -85.36 44.45 -70.06
N GLY A 2 -84.22 43.75 -70.05
CA GLY A 2 -84.01 42.56 -69.23
C GLY A 2 -83.16 41.53 -69.95
N GLY A 3 -82.04 41.95 -70.56
CA GLY A 3 -81.04 41.01 -71.05
C GLY A 3 -80.41 40.34 -69.84
N LYS A 4 -80.45 39.00 -69.78
CA LYS A 4 -79.68 38.23 -68.81
C LYS A 4 -78.22 38.65 -68.99
N SER A 5 -77.67 39.38 -68.02
CA SER A 5 -76.23 39.59 -67.93
C SER A 5 -75.63 38.20 -67.77
N SER A 6 -75.07 37.65 -68.84
CA SER A 6 -74.34 36.39 -68.75
C SER A 6 -73.18 36.62 -67.81
N THR A 7 -73.12 35.87 -66.72
CA THR A 7 -71.98 35.87 -65.81
C THR A 7 -70.73 35.51 -66.62
N PRO A 8 -69.62 36.26 -66.47
CA PRO A 8 -68.40 36.01 -67.22
C PRO A 8 -67.88 34.57 -67.17
N CYS A 9 -68.13 33.84 -66.07
CA CYS A 9 -67.84 32.41 -65.98
C CYS A 9 -68.63 31.52 -66.95
N ASP A 10 -69.88 31.86 -67.28
CA ASP A 10 -70.70 31.11 -68.25
C ASP A 10 -70.34 31.43 -69.71
N SER A 11 -69.53 32.48 -69.94
CA SER A 11 -69.20 33.04 -71.25
C SER A 11 -67.81 32.64 -71.74
N GLY A 12 -67.44 31.37 -71.58
CA GLY A 12 -66.13 30.84 -71.95
C GLY A 12 -65.02 31.05 -70.90
N GLY A 13 -65.27 31.82 -69.84
CA GLY A 13 -64.35 31.98 -68.71
C GLY A 13 -64.14 30.70 -67.91
N TYR A 14 -65.20 29.90 -67.73
CA TYR A 14 -65.09 28.58 -67.09
C TYR A 14 -64.20 27.62 -67.90
N ALA A 15 -64.46 27.48 -69.20
CA ALA A 15 -63.64 26.66 -70.11
C ALA A 15 -62.19 27.16 -70.26
N HIS A 16 -61.94 28.43 -69.94
CA HIS A 16 -60.58 28.95 -69.82
C HIS A 16 -59.92 28.44 -68.54
N CYS A 17 -60.55 28.61 -67.37
CA CYS A 17 -60.01 28.11 -66.10
C CYS A 17 -59.81 26.59 -66.09
N GLU A 18 -60.64 25.79 -66.79
CA GLU A 18 -60.41 24.34 -66.95
C GLU A 18 -59.09 23.98 -67.67
N ARG A 19 -58.54 24.91 -68.46
CA ARG A 19 -57.27 24.73 -69.18
C ARG A 19 -56.09 25.43 -68.48
N VAL A 20 -56.33 26.14 -67.39
CA VAL A 20 -55.29 26.77 -66.58
C VAL A 20 -54.82 25.75 -65.55
N GLU A 21 -53.53 25.45 -65.56
CA GLU A 21 -52.91 24.54 -64.60
C GLU A 21 -53.10 25.08 -63.17
N HIS A 22 -53.45 24.18 -62.23
CA HIS A 22 -53.71 24.51 -60.82
C HIS A 22 -54.89 25.47 -60.55
N ALA A 23 -55.79 25.72 -61.50
CA ALA A 23 -57.05 26.41 -61.24
C ALA A 23 -58.11 25.45 -60.62
N GLU A 24 -58.90 25.95 -59.66
CA GLU A 24 -59.98 25.18 -59.00
C GLU A 24 -61.39 25.59 -59.46
N SER A 25 -61.66 26.89 -59.58
CA SER A 25 -63.01 27.38 -59.91
C SER A 25 -62.98 28.73 -60.62
N CYS A 26 -64.06 29.07 -61.33
CA CYS A 26 -64.24 30.40 -61.91
C CYS A 26 -65.13 31.25 -61.00
N GLN A 27 -64.70 32.47 -60.70
CA GLN A 27 -65.48 33.46 -59.94
C GLN A 27 -65.80 34.68 -60.81
N SER A 28 -66.99 35.25 -60.64
CA SER A 28 -67.52 36.39 -61.42
C SER A 28 -67.63 37.67 -60.58
N GLY A 29 -67.19 38.80 -61.12
CA GLY A 29 -67.28 40.15 -60.54
C GLY A 29 -67.19 41.21 -61.63
N ASP A 30 -66.31 42.22 -61.50
CA ASP A 30 -65.93 43.16 -62.59
C ASP A 30 -65.07 42.46 -63.68
N GLY A 31 -65.52 41.29 -64.16
CA GLY A 31 -64.79 40.33 -64.99
C GLY A 31 -64.96 38.88 -64.51
N PHE A 32 -64.14 37.96 -65.03
CA PHE A 32 -63.90 36.65 -64.40
C PHE A 32 -62.44 36.50 -64.00
N TRP A 33 -62.20 35.72 -62.94
CA TRP A 33 -60.87 35.22 -62.57
C TRP A 33 -60.98 33.77 -62.10
N CYS A 34 -59.87 33.05 -62.24
CA CYS A 34 -59.76 31.70 -61.71
C CYS A 34 -59.32 31.75 -60.24
N THR A 35 -59.96 30.99 -59.36
CA THR A 35 -59.40 30.67 -58.05
C THR A 35 -58.39 29.56 -58.23
N CYS A 36 -57.29 29.64 -57.49
CA CYS A 36 -56.20 28.68 -57.61
C CYS A 36 -56.27 27.64 -56.49
N GLN A 37 -55.68 26.48 -56.76
CA GLN A 37 -55.42 25.45 -55.74
C GLN A 37 -54.63 26.06 -54.58
N LYS A 38 -54.83 25.51 -53.38
CA LYS A 38 -54.03 25.93 -52.21
C LYS A 38 -52.54 25.85 -52.55
N GLY A 39 -51.80 26.91 -52.20
CA GLY A 39 -50.36 27.05 -52.51
C GLY A 39 -50.07 27.77 -53.83
N PHE A 40 -51.09 28.15 -54.59
CA PHE A 40 -50.94 28.92 -55.83
C PHE A 40 -51.68 30.27 -55.70
N SER A 41 -51.09 31.32 -56.28
CA SER A 41 -51.67 32.66 -56.32
C SER A 41 -52.04 33.04 -57.75
N PRO A 42 -53.20 33.67 -57.97
CA PRO A 42 -53.55 34.17 -59.30
C PRO A 42 -52.62 35.33 -59.67
N GLN A 43 -51.85 35.16 -60.74
CA GLN A 43 -51.05 36.21 -61.33
C GLN A 43 -51.72 36.77 -62.58
N GLY A 44 -51.84 38.10 -62.65
CA GLY A 44 -52.56 38.83 -63.70
C GLY A 44 -53.91 39.39 -63.22
N ILE A 45 -54.38 40.46 -63.87
CA ILE A 45 -55.66 41.10 -63.56
C ILE A 45 -56.66 40.88 -64.70
N ASN A 46 -57.83 40.31 -64.36
CA ASN A 46 -59.04 40.15 -65.19
C ASN A 46 -58.91 39.34 -66.50
N GLN A 47 -59.80 38.36 -66.68
CA GLN A 47 -60.02 37.54 -67.88
C GLN A 47 -58.90 36.57 -68.30
N SER A 48 -57.76 36.51 -67.57
CA SER A 48 -56.65 35.61 -67.88
C SER A 48 -55.72 35.36 -66.68
N SER A 49 -56.28 35.04 -65.50
CA SER A 49 -55.46 34.73 -64.31
C SER A 49 -54.81 33.36 -64.46
N THR A 50 -53.48 33.32 -64.52
CA THR A 50 -52.72 32.07 -64.40
C THR A 50 -52.43 31.79 -62.93
N CYS A 51 -52.54 30.53 -62.51
CA CYS A 51 -52.16 30.14 -61.16
C CYS A 51 -50.67 29.87 -61.13
N VAL A 52 -49.93 30.73 -60.44
CA VAL A 52 -48.49 30.59 -60.26
C VAL A 52 -48.23 30.17 -58.83
N ASP A 53 -47.29 29.25 -58.69
CA ASP A 53 -46.85 28.74 -57.41
C ASP A 53 -46.44 29.89 -56.46
N ILE A 54 -46.89 29.82 -55.21
CA ILE A 54 -46.47 30.77 -54.18
C ILE A 54 -45.12 30.29 -53.70
N ASP A 55 -44.05 30.99 -54.09
CA ASP A 55 -42.73 30.70 -53.51
C ASP A 55 -42.68 31.16 -52.05
N GLU A 56 -43.00 30.26 -51.11
CA GLU A 56 -43.02 30.58 -49.69
C GLU A 56 -41.63 30.90 -49.15
N CYS A 57 -40.58 30.35 -49.75
CA CYS A 57 -39.18 30.58 -49.37
C CYS A 57 -38.73 32.00 -49.74
N ALA A 58 -39.03 32.46 -50.96
CA ALA A 58 -38.70 33.80 -51.42
C ALA A 58 -39.54 34.88 -50.70
N GLN A 59 -40.79 34.55 -50.36
CA GLN A 59 -41.71 35.46 -49.67
C GLN A 59 -41.55 35.46 -48.15
N GLY A 60 -40.75 34.55 -47.59
CA GLY A 60 -40.57 34.40 -46.13
C GLY A 60 -41.85 33.98 -45.40
N LEU A 61 -42.71 33.25 -46.10
CA LEU A 61 -43.95 32.66 -45.58
C LEU A 61 -43.71 31.26 -45.01
N ASP A 62 -42.52 30.70 -45.23
CA ASP A 62 -42.08 29.44 -44.69
C ASP A 62 -41.92 29.48 -43.16
N ASN A 63 -42.02 28.32 -42.53
CA ASN A 63 -41.75 28.13 -41.11
C ASN A 63 -40.43 27.39 -40.83
N CYS A 64 -39.55 27.24 -41.84
CA CYS A 64 -38.32 26.46 -41.77
C CYS A 64 -37.23 27.11 -40.91
N LYS A 65 -37.32 28.43 -40.68
CA LYS A 65 -36.25 29.20 -40.00
C LYS A 65 -36.13 28.92 -38.49
N GLN A 66 -37.06 28.21 -37.88
CA GLN A 66 -36.89 27.75 -36.48
C GLN A 66 -35.76 26.71 -36.42
N LYS A 67 -34.62 27.12 -35.83
CA LYS A 67 -33.36 26.35 -35.75
C LYS A 67 -32.60 26.15 -37.08
N GLY A 68 -32.73 27.09 -38.02
CA GLY A 68 -31.82 27.16 -39.17
C GLY A 68 -32.08 26.16 -40.29
N GLY A 69 -33.34 25.72 -40.46
CA GLY A 69 -33.72 24.89 -41.61
C GLY A 69 -33.71 25.68 -42.93
N ASP A 70 -33.34 24.98 -44.00
CA ASP A 70 -33.30 25.49 -45.37
C ASP A 70 -34.65 25.25 -46.06
N CYS A 71 -35.31 26.33 -46.50
CA CYS A 71 -36.57 26.22 -47.23
C CYS A 71 -36.32 25.80 -48.69
N VAL A 72 -37.10 24.82 -49.16
CA VAL A 72 -37.13 24.38 -50.57
C VAL A 72 -38.56 24.49 -51.09
N ASN A 73 -38.76 25.41 -52.03
CA ASN A 73 -40.06 25.63 -52.67
C ASN A 73 -40.46 24.44 -53.55
N THR A 74 -41.74 24.08 -53.55
CA THR A 74 -42.30 22.97 -54.34
C THR A 74 -43.65 23.39 -54.94
N PRO A 75 -44.09 22.87 -56.09
CA PRO A 75 -45.39 23.27 -56.64
C PRO A 75 -46.55 23.02 -55.65
N GLY A 76 -47.17 24.10 -55.18
CA GLY A 76 -48.30 24.12 -54.25
C GLY A 76 -47.94 24.04 -52.76
N SER A 77 -46.65 24.02 -52.40
CA SER A 77 -46.20 23.99 -51.00
C SER A 77 -44.69 24.25 -50.85
N PHE A 78 -44.14 24.03 -49.67
CA PHE A 78 -42.70 24.04 -49.47
C PHE A 78 -42.29 22.88 -48.57
N THR A 79 -41.02 22.53 -48.62
CA THR A 79 -40.41 21.55 -47.70
C THR A 79 -39.25 22.19 -46.96
N CYS A 80 -39.07 21.82 -45.68
CA CYS A 80 -37.96 22.30 -44.86
C CYS A 80 -36.87 21.24 -44.78
N GLY A 81 -35.69 21.56 -45.31
CA GLY A 81 -34.47 20.80 -45.12
C GLY A 81 -33.86 21.09 -43.75
N CYS A 82 -33.69 20.06 -42.93
CA CYS A 82 -33.14 20.22 -41.58
C CYS A 82 -31.64 19.92 -41.47
N GLY A 83 -30.94 19.68 -42.59
CA GLY A 83 -29.51 19.35 -42.58
C GLY A 83 -29.21 18.17 -41.62
N PRO A 84 -28.38 18.36 -40.57
CA PRO A 84 -28.09 17.33 -39.57
C PRO A 84 -29.26 17.06 -38.61
N TYR A 85 -30.20 17.99 -38.45
CA TYR A 85 -31.32 17.90 -37.52
C TYR A 85 -32.45 17.01 -38.07
N ARG A 86 -33.31 16.51 -37.18
CA ARG A 86 -34.55 15.81 -37.55
C ARG A 86 -35.70 16.80 -37.74
N ASN A 87 -36.44 16.63 -38.84
CA ASN A 87 -37.68 17.36 -39.10
C ASN A 87 -38.83 16.77 -38.25
N GLU A 88 -39.43 17.60 -37.39
CA GLU A 88 -40.68 17.30 -36.69
C GLU A 88 -41.89 17.87 -37.45
N LYS A 89 -43.09 17.76 -36.86
CA LYS A 89 -44.29 18.33 -37.48
C LYS A 89 -44.10 19.83 -37.72
N ASP A 90 -44.66 20.29 -38.82
CA ASP A 90 -44.67 21.70 -39.22
C ASP A 90 -43.27 22.29 -39.49
N GLY A 91 -42.31 21.51 -40.00
CA GLY A 91 -41.03 22.06 -40.48
C GLY A 91 -40.06 22.50 -39.37
N ILE A 92 -40.35 22.14 -38.12
CA ILE A 92 -39.48 22.43 -36.97
C ILE A 92 -38.32 21.44 -36.95
N CYS A 93 -37.10 21.94 -37.01
CA CYS A 93 -35.90 21.12 -36.90
C CYS A 93 -35.52 20.95 -35.42
N VAL A 94 -35.34 19.71 -34.97
CA VAL A 94 -34.87 19.37 -33.62
C VAL A 94 -33.60 18.56 -33.68
N ASP A 95 -32.76 18.77 -32.67
CA ASP A 95 -31.52 18.01 -32.51
C ASP A 95 -31.81 16.52 -32.35
N ILE A 96 -30.99 15.71 -33.00
CA ILE A 96 -31.05 14.26 -32.88
C ILE A 96 -30.27 13.92 -31.62
N ASN A 97 -30.88 13.14 -30.73
CA ASN A 97 -30.15 12.64 -29.57
C ASN A 97 -29.48 11.31 -29.90
N GLU A 98 -28.24 11.32 -30.40
CA GLU A 98 -27.51 10.10 -30.74
C GLU A 98 -27.28 9.22 -29.51
N CYS A 99 -27.14 9.81 -28.32
CA CYS A 99 -26.94 9.07 -27.08
C CYS A 99 -28.15 8.22 -26.67
N ALA A 100 -29.36 8.56 -27.14
CA ALA A 100 -30.57 7.80 -26.83
C ALA A 100 -30.58 6.39 -27.47
N THR A 101 -29.77 6.17 -28.52
CA THR A 101 -29.67 4.89 -29.22
C THR A 101 -28.28 4.30 -29.05
N ASN A 102 -28.19 3.06 -28.57
CA ASN A 102 -26.92 2.33 -28.38
C ASN A 102 -25.79 3.16 -27.70
N ARG A 103 -26.14 4.04 -26.74
CA ARG A 103 -25.20 4.96 -26.07
C ARG A 103 -24.37 5.81 -27.05
N GLY A 104 -24.92 6.18 -28.22
CA GLY A 104 -24.19 6.92 -29.25
C GLY A 104 -23.02 6.16 -29.87
N ASN A 105 -22.97 4.84 -29.72
CA ASN A 105 -21.83 3.97 -30.04
C ASN A 105 -20.55 4.34 -29.28
N CYS A 106 -20.67 4.94 -28.11
CA CYS A 106 -19.54 5.19 -27.21
C CYS A 106 -19.08 3.89 -26.52
N ASP A 107 -17.80 3.86 -26.13
CA ASP A 107 -17.20 2.75 -25.37
C ASP A 107 -17.90 2.54 -24.01
N GLU A 108 -17.83 1.33 -23.47
CA GLU A 108 -18.44 1.01 -22.18
C GLU A 108 -17.86 1.86 -21.03
N ASN A 109 -16.57 2.18 -21.10
CA ASN A 109 -15.81 3.01 -20.15
C ASN A 109 -15.85 4.49 -20.54
N SER A 110 -16.95 4.93 -21.16
CA SER A 110 -17.17 6.33 -21.53
C SER A 110 -18.63 6.76 -21.38
N ASP A 111 -18.83 8.05 -21.18
CA ASP A 111 -20.13 8.70 -21.14
C ASP A 111 -20.45 9.32 -22.51
N CYS A 112 -21.68 9.15 -22.97
CA CYS A 112 -22.17 9.83 -24.17
C CYS A 112 -22.77 11.18 -23.80
N ILE A 113 -22.34 12.24 -24.48
CA ILE A 113 -22.81 13.61 -24.33
C ILE A 113 -23.40 14.05 -25.66
N ASN A 114 -24.70 14.36 -25.65
CA ASN A 114 -25.41 14.86 -26.82
C ASN A 114 -25.05 16.33 -27.05
N LEU A 115 -24.60 16.67 -28.27
CA LEU A 115 -24.31 18.06 -28.67
C LEU A 115 -25.27 18.48 -29.78
N ASP A 116 -25.58 19.78 -29.82
CA ASP A 116 -26.47 20.30 -30.87
C ASP A 116 -25.78 20.24 -32.24
N GLY A 117 -26.49 19.72 -33.25
CA GLY A 117 -26.00 19.66 -34.63
C GLY A 117 -25.71 18.25 -35.16
N ALA A 118 -26.34 17.22 -34.58
CA ALA A 118 -26.08 15.80 -34.84
C ALA A 118 -24.62 15.38 -34.62
N GLU A 119 -24.01 16.00 -33.61
CA GLU A 119 -22.70 15.61 -33.11
C GLU A 119 -22.88 15.03 -31.71
N GLN A 120 -22.18 13.93 -31.44
CA GLN A 120 -22.07 13.37 -30.12
C GLN A 120 -20.61 13.30 -29.68
N LEU A 121 -20.39 13.59 -28.41
CA LEU A 121 -19.10 13.45 -27.77
C LEU A 121 -19.15 12.26 -26.82
N CYS A 122 -18.31 11.28 -27.08
CA CYS A 122 -17.99 10.27 -26.08
C CYS A 122 -16.96 10.87 -25.12
N LYS A 123 -16.97 10.50 -23.84
CA LYS A 123 -15.97 11.00 -22.88
C LYS A 123 -15.52 9.87 -21.99
N CYS A 124 -14.26 9.46 -22.10
CA CYS A 124 -13.71 8.39 -21.28
C CYS A 124 -13.90 8.68 -19.77
N HIS A 125 -14.22 7.64 -19.01
CA HIS A 125 -14.31 7.69 -17.56
C HIS A 125 -12.97 8.06 -16.94
N LYS A 126 -13.00 8.53 -15.69
CA LYS A 126 -11.77 8.80 -14.94
C LYS A 126 -10.95 7.51 -14.81
N GLY A 127 -9.63 7.58 -15.02
CA GLY A 127 -8.75 6.41 -15.07
C GLY A 127 -8.60 5.81 -16.48
N TRP A 128 -9.28 6.37 -17.47
CA TRP A 128 -9.21 5.94 -18.86
C TRP A 128 -8.78 7.09 -19.77
N THR A 129 -8.12 6.76 -20.88
CA THR A 129 -7.55 7.71 -21.85
C THR A 129 -7.69 7.20 -23.28
N GLY A 130 -7.32 8.02 -24.25
CA GLY A 130 -7.31 7.71 -25.67
C GLY A 130 -8.16 8.68 -26.49
N ASN A 131 -8.35 8.34 -27.75
CA ASN A 131 -9.20 9.10 -28.67
C ASN A 131 -10.67 8.68 -28.57
N GLY A 132 -11.08 8.17 -27.39
CA GLY A 132 -12.45 7.74 -27.09
C GLY A 132 -13.45 8.88 -27.05
N ASP A 133 -13.04 10.10 -27.42
CA ASP A 133 -13.90 11.25 -27.66
C ASP A 133 -14.71 11.15 -28.97
N LYS A 134 -14.64 9.99 -29.64
CA LYS A 134 -15.37 9.69 -30.88
C LYS A 134 -16.13 8.37 -30.75
N PRO A 135 -17.33 8.27 -31.36
CA PRO A 135 -18.05 7.01 -31.49
C PRO A 135 -17.18 5.90 -32.11
N GLY A 136 -17.29 4.68 -31.57
CA GLY A 136 -16.58 3.51 -32.09
C GLY A 136 -15.09 3.45 -31.77
N VAL A 137 -14.57 4.34 -30.91
CA VAL A 137 -13.19 4.29 -30.42
C VAL A 137 -13.17 3.87 -28.96
N ALA A 138 -12.45 2.79 -28.66
CA ALA A 138 -12.34 2.27 -27.31
C ALA A 138 -11.50 3.18 -26.40
N CYS A 139 -11.94 3.35 -25.16
CA CYS A 139 -11.13 3.96 -24.11
C CYS A 139 -10.10 2.94 -23.62
N ARG A 140 -8.86 3.37 -23.46
CA ARG A 140 -7.76 2.56 -22.92
C ARG A 140 -7.54 2.94 -21.46
N ASP A 141 -7.38 1.94 -20.62
CA ASP A 141 -6.92 2.12 -19.25
C ASP A 141 -5.64 2.96 -19.17
N ILE A 142 -5.58 3.89 -18.22
CA ILE A 142 -4.36 4.63 -17.89
C ILE A 142 -3.58 3.76 -16.93
N ASN A 143 -2.34 3.40 -17.29
CA ASN A 143 -1.48 2.73 -16.34
C ASN A 143 -0.81 3.76 -15.43
N GLU A 144 -1.42 4.08 -14.29
CA GLU A 144 -0.92 5.16 -13.44
C GLU A 144 0.44 4.85 -12.82
N CYS A 145 0.77 3.57 -12.63
CA CYS A 145 2.07 3.12 -12.14
C CYS A 145 3.21 3.45 -13.12
N ASN A 146 2.95 3.36 -14.43
CA ASN A 146 3.93 3.68 -15.46
C ASN A 146 3.98 5.17 -15.77
N GLU A 147 2.83 5.83 -15.83
CA GLU A 147 2.72 7.27 -16.13
C GLU A 147 3.25 8.14 -15.00
N ASN A 148 3.06 7.72 -13.74
CA ASN A 148 3.60 8.41 -12.57
C ASN A 148 4.23 7.41 -11.58
N PRO A 149 5.53 7.11 -11.71
CA PRO A 149 6.24 6.22 -10.79
C PRO A 149 6.25 6.66 -9.32
N ALA A 150 5.95 7.94 -9.05
CA ALA A 150 5.87 8.51 -7.70
C ALA A 150 4.44 8.58 -7.15
N ILE A 151 3.46 7.95 -7.81
CA ILE A 151 2.05 8.00 -7.39
C ILE A 151 1.79 7.27 -6.08
N CYS A 152 2.60 6.25 -5.77
CA CYS A 152 2.53 5.48 -4.55
C CYS A 152 3.60 5.94 -3.54
N PRO A 153 3.35 5.79 -2.23
CA PRO A 153 4.31 6.17 -1.20
C PRO A 153 5.61 5.37 -1.32
N SER A 154 6.70 5.91 -0.75
CA SER A 154 7.96 5.17 -0.67
C SER A 154 7.77 3.83 0.05
N ASN A 155 8.54 2.82 -0.35
CA ASN A 155 8.47 1.44 0.18
C ASN A 155 7.13 0.74 -0.08
N SER A 156 6.41 1.14 -1.11
CA SER A 156 5.20 0.46 -1.58
C SER A 156 5.35 -0.04 -3.01
N ILE A 157 4.47 -0.96 -3.39
CA ILE A 157 4.37 -1.55 -4.71
C ILE A 157 3.10 -1.03 -5.35
N CYS A 158 3.24 -0.40 -6.53
CA CYS A 158 2.11 0.03 -7.33
C CYS A 158 1.63 -1.14 -8.21
N THR A 159 0.33 -1.42 -8.16
CA THR A 159 -0.34 -2.37 -9.05
C THR A 159 -1.41 -1.65 -9.85
N ASN A 160 -1.30 -1.72 -11.17
CA ASN A 160 -2.29 -1.16 -12.08
C ASN A 160 -3.58 -1.99 -12.07
N LEU A 161 -4.74 -1.34 -12.05
CA LEU A 161 -6.07 -1.95 -12.13
C LEU A 161 -6.86 -1.30 -13.28
N ALA A 162 -7.92 -1.93 -13.76
CA ALA A 162 -8.76 -1.29 -14.77
C ALA A 162 -9.50 -0.07 -14.17
N GLY A 163 -9.21 1.12 -14.69
CA GLY A 163 -9.77 2.41 -14.30
C GLY A 163 -9.19 3.01 -13.01
N SER A 164 -8.14 2.41 -12.44
CA SER A 164 -7.52 2.85 -11.17
C SER A 164 -6.17 2.17 -10.94
N TYR A 165 -5.50 2.50 -9.84
CA TYR A 165 -4.35 1.77 -9.32
C TYR A 165 -4.53 1.43 -7.84
N LYS A 166 -3.68 0.55 -7.33
CA LYS A 166 -3.56 0.24 -5.90
C LYS A 166 -2.10 0.33 -5.46
N CYS A 167 -1.88 0.96 -4.30
CA CYS A 167 -0.58 0.95 -3.62
C CYS A 167 -0.66 0.02 -2.41
N GLU A 168 0.29 -0.90 -2.30
CA GLU A 168 0.41 -1.79 -1.13
C GLU A 168 1.81 -1.69 -0.57
N CYS A 169 1.96 -1.65 0.76
CA CYS A 169 3.28 -1.63 1.36
C CYS A 169 4.06 -2.88 0.97
N GLY A 170 5.33 -2.68 0.63
CA GLY A 170 6.22 -3.76 0.22
C GLY A 170 6.53 -4.70 1.40
N PRO A 171 7.18 -5.84 1.12
CA PRO A 171 7.58 -6.79 2.17
C PRO A 171 8.36 -6.12 3.30
N GLY A 172 7.94 -6.37 4.55
CA GLY A 172 8.54 -5.79 5.76
C GLY A 172 8.14 -4.35 6.06
N PHE A 173 7.12 -3.83 5.37
CA PHE A 173 6.52 -2.54 5.64
C PHE A 173 5.01 -2.67 5.92
N GLU A 174 4.50 -1.77 6.74
CA GLU A 174 3.09 -1.66 7.08
C GLU A 174 2.59 -0.21 6.92
N PRO A 175 1.26 -0.01 6.75
CA PRO A 175 0.70 1.33 6.66
C PRO A 175 0.97 2.13 7.94
N ASP A 176 1.34 3.39 7.79
CA ASP A 176 1.46 4.31 8.90
C ASP A 176 0.09 4.65 9.52
N SER A 177 0.09 5.37 10.64
CA SER A 177 -1.16 5.78 11.32
C SER A 177 -2.06 6.69 10.48
N SER A 178 -1.53 7.31 9.42
CA SER A 178 -2.29 8.13 8.48
C SER A 178 -2.85 7.34 7.29
N GLY A 179 -2.42 6.09 7.10
CA GLY A 179 -2.75 5.26 5.96
C GLY A 179 -2.19 5.76 4.62
N SER A 180 -1.31 6.76 4.65
CA SER A 180 -0.78 7.43 3.45
C SER A 180 0.70 7.11 3.20
N GLY A 181 1.38 6.50 4.16
CA GLY A 181 2.78 6.11 4.07
C GLY A 181 3.01 4.65 4.47
N CYS A 182 4.17 4.12 4.11
CA CYS A 182 4.62 2.79 4.52
C CYS A 182 5.83 2.93 5.45
N VAL A 183 5.69 2.45 6.68
CA VAL A 183 6.74 2.41 7.69
C VAL A 183 7.24 0.97 7.84
N THR A 184 8.46 0.79 8.35
CA THR A 184 8.96 -0.55 8.63
C THR A 184 8.06 -1.20 9.67
N GLU A 185 7.68 -2.46 9.41
CA GLU A 185 6.89 -3.26 10.34
C GLU A 185 7.61 -3.38 11.68
N ASP A 186 6.88 -3.30 12.80
CA ASP A 186 7.47 -3.41 14.12
C ASP A 186 7.88 -4.86 14.48
N PHE A 187 8.97 -5.34 13.87
CA PHE A 187 9.51 -6.68 14.13
C PHE A 187 9.94 -6.86 15.59
N CYS A 188 10.47 -5.80 16.21
CA CYS A 188 11.01 -5.85 17.57
C CYS A 188 9.90 -5.88 18.63
N GLY A 189 8.86 -5.07 18.48
CA GLY A 189 7.73 -5.02 19.42
C GLY A 189 6.72 -6.15 19.24
N THR A 190 6.57 -6.69 18.03
CA THR A 190 5.65 -7.82 17.77
C THR A 190 6.27 -9.20 18.00
N GLY A 191 7.58 -9.29 18.20
CA GLY A 191 8.29 -10.57 18.32
C GLY A 191 8.43 -11.34 16.99
N LYS A 192 8.19 -10.68 15.84
CA LYS A 192 8.46 -11.24 14.50
C LYS A 192 9.95 -11.15 14.13
N ASN A 193 10.81 -11.46 15.08
CA ASN A 193 12.26 -11.46 14.91
C ASN A 193 12.86 -12.70 15.59
N ASP A 194 14.10 -13.01 15.24
CA ASP A 194 14.88 -14.10 15.82
C ASP A 194 16.01 -13.58 16.71
N CYS A 195 15.92 -12.33 17.19
CA CYS A 195 16.91 -11.77 18.10
C CYS A 195 16.88 -12.51 19.43
N ASP A 196 18.07 -12.71 20.00
CA ASP A 196 18.19 -13.22 21.36
C ASP A 196 17.55 -12.20 22.33
N THR A 197 16.55 -12.64 23.08
CA THR A 197 15.75 -11.76 23.94
C THR A 197 16.49 -11.31 25.21
N VAL A 198 17.63 -11.94 25.53
CA VAL A 198 18.41 -11.66 26.73
C VAL A 198 19.74 -11.00 26.36
N PHE A 199 20.43 -11.55 25.36
CA PHE A 199 21.81 -11.19 25.03
C PHE A 199 21.94 -10.31 23.80
N ALA A 200 20.85 -9.91 23.15
CA ALA A 200 20.87 -9.00 22.01
C ALA A 200 19.83 -7.88 22.13
N ALA A 201 20.17 -6.74 21.54
CA ALA A 201 19.25 -5.63 21.29
C ALA A 201 18.69 -5.76 19.87
N CYS A 202 17.38 -5.58 19.73
CA CYS A 202 16.69 -5.49 18.45
C CYS A 202 16.57 -4.02 18.02
N SER A 203 16.88 -3.73 16.76
CA SER A 203 16.70 -2.41 16.16
C SER A 203 16.03 -2.54 14.79
N LEU A 204 15.12 -1.63 14.46
CA LEU A 204 14.48 -1.62 13.14
C LEU A 204 15.43 -1.02 12.10
N VAL A 205 15.46 -1.63 10.92
CA VAL A 205 16.13 -1.10 9.72
C VAL A 205 15.13 -1.06 8.57
N PRO A 206 15.29 -0.22 7.52
CA PRO A 206 14.28 -0.12 6.47
C PRO A 206 13.87 -1.48 5.88
N GLY A 207 12.63 -1.90 6.15
CA GLY A 207 12.03 -3.15 5.67
C GLY A 207 12.44 -4.43 6.43
N SER A 208 13.17 -4.30 7.54
CA SER A 208 13.63 -5.45 8.33
C SER A 208 14.00 -5.06 9.76
N PHE A 209 14.75 -5.92 10.44
CA PHE A 209 15.33 -5.67 11.75
C PHE A 209 16.79 -6.12 11.78
N LYS A 210 17.53 -5.62 12.76
CA LYS A 210 18.90 -6.00 13.04
C LYS A 210 19.04 -6.34 14.52
N CYS A 211 19.62 -7.50 14.80
CA CYS A 211 20.02 -7.90 16.13
C CYS A 211 21.49 -7.53 16.36
N GLU A 212 21.80 -6.99 17.52
CA GLU A 212 23.17 -6.72 17.95
C GLU A 212 23.39 -7.25 19.35
N CYS A 213 24.40 -8.07 19.56
CA CYS A 213 24.72 -8.55 20.91
C CYS A 213 24.99 -7.37 21.85
N ILE A 214 24.52 -7.49 23.09
CA ILE A 214 24.77 -6.48 24.13
C ILE A 214 26.27 -6.33 24.41
N GLN A 215 26.66 -5.23 25.05
CA GLN A 215 28.07 -4.98 25.36
C GLN A 215 28.70 -6.12 26.16
N GLY A 216 29.92 -6.50 25.76
CA GLY A 216 30.65 -7.60 26.37
C GLY A 216 30.39 -8.96 25.73
N PHE A 217 29.53 -9.04 24.71
CA PHE A 217 29.25 -10.23 23.92
C PHE A 217 29.65 -10.04 22.45
N ARG A 218 29.89 -11.15 21.75
CA ARG A 218 30.14 -11.22 20.31
C ARG A 218 29.19 -12.22 19.67
N GLY A 219 28.83 -12.02 18.40
CA GLY A 219 27.92 -12.91 17.68
C GLY A 219 27.08 -12.16 16.67
N VAL A 220 26.08 -12.85 16.12
CA VAL A 220 25.14 -12.29 15.14
C VAL A 220 23.96 -11.59 15.82
N GLY A 221 23.67 -11.92 17.08
CA GLY A 221 22.55 -11.34 17.82
C GLY A 221 21.27 -12.18 17.77
N THR A 222 21.25 -13.27 17.01
CA THR A 222 20.13 -14.20 16.98
C THR A 222 20.21 -15.21 18.12
N VAL A 223 19.09 -15.90 18.41
CA VAL A 223 18.97 -16.86 19.52
C VAL A 223 20.19 -17.78 19.62
N ASN A 224 20.81 -17.82 20.81
CA ASN A 224 21.97 -18.66 21.16
C ASN A 224 23.26 -18.37 20.38
N THR A 225 23.37 -17.24 19.69
CA THR A 225 24.58 -16.86 18.94
C THR A 225 25.49 -15.88 19.66
N CYS A 226 24.98 -15.17 20.67
CA CYS A 226 25.79 -14.26 21.47
C CYS A 226 26.60 -15.03 22.50
N GLU A 227 27.93 -14.93 22.38
CA GLU A 227 28.89 -15.48 23.35
C GLU A 227 29.57 -14.35 24.10
N PRO A 228 29.76 -14.46 25.43
CA PRO A 228 30.53 -13.46 26.16
C PRO A 228 31.99 -13.46 25.68
N LEU A 229 32.59 -12.27 25.67
CA LEU A 229 34.02 -12.12 25.49
C LEU A 229 34.76 -12.73 26.70
N ALA A 230 36.02 -13.13 26.50
CA ALA A 230 36.80 -13.74 27.58
C ALA A 230 36.86 -12.83 28.82
N GLY A 231 36.49 -13.36 29.98
CA GLY A 231 36.41 -12.63 31.25
C GLY A 231 35.05 -11.94 31.51
N ASN A 232 34.09 -12.05 30.59
CA ASN A 232 32.73 -11.52 30.72
C ASN A 232 31.68 -12.61 30.98
N GLU A 233 32.08 -13.82 31.36
CA GLU A 233 31.16 -14.94 31.59
C GLU A 233 30.14 -14.62 32.69
N ASP A 234 30.55 -13.91 33.74
CA ASP A 234 29.66 -13.47 34.83
C ASP A 234 28.58 -12.47 34.35
N LEU A 235 28.82 -11.74 33.26
CA LEU A 235 27.80 -10.86 32.66
C LEU A 235 26.64 -11.68 32.08
N ALA A 236 26.87 -12.92 31.64
CA ALA A 236 25.82 -13.78 31.12
C ALA A 236 24.81 -14.20 32.19
N CYS A 237 25.29 -14.66 33.35
CA CYS A 237 24.43 -14.96 34.48
C CYS A 237 23.73 -13.69 35.01
N LYS A 238 24.45 -12.57 35.09
CA LYS A 238 23.87 -11.30 35.52
C LYS A 238 22.75 -10.82 34.59
N ALA A 239 22.90 -10.97 33.28
CA ALA A 239 21.87 -10.63 32.28
C ALA A 239 20.62 -11.52 32.42
N LEU A 240 20.77 -12.77 32.88
CA LEU A 240 19.68 -13.67 33.24
C LEU A 240 19.07 -13.39 34.63
N GLY A 241 19.54 -12.35 35.33
CA GLY A 241 19.12 -12.06 36.71
C GLY A 241 19.66 -13.06 37.75
N LEU A 242 20.63 -13.90 37.38
CA LEU A 242 21.29 -14.85 38.26
C LEU A 242 22.46 -14.17 38.98
N THR A 243 22.58 -14.44 40.27
CA THR A 243 23.76 -14.04 41.07
C THR A 243 24.45 -15.31 41.56
N CYS A 244 25.62 -15.61 40.99
CA CYS A 244 26.42 -16.74 41.46
C CYS A 244 27.09 -16.36 42.78
N GLY A 245 26.93 -17.21 43.80
CA GLY A 245 27.59 -17.01 45.11
C GLY A 245 29.11 -17.11 45.00
N ASN A 246 29.83 -16.69 46.06
CA ASN A 246 31.29 -16.56 46.07
C ASN A 246 32.06 -17.82 45.61
N TYR A 247 31.49 -19.00 45.82
CA TYR A 247 32.09 -20.30 45.50
C TYR A 247 31.64 -20.90 44.16
N LYS A 248 30.81 -20.17 43.41
CA LYS A 248 30.31 -20.57 42.09
C LYS A 248 30.84 -19.62 41.01
N TYR A 249 30.92 -20.11 39.77
CA TYR A 249 31.23 -19.31 38.59
C TYR A 249 30.12 -19.49 37.55
N CYS A 250 29.89 -18.47 36.74
CA CYS A 250 28.95 -18.57 35.64
C CYS A 250 29.53 -19.43 34.52
N THR A 251 28.80 -20.45 34.09
CA THR A 251 29.21 -21.33 32.99
C THR A 251 28.05 -21.63 32.07
N LYS A 252 28.36 -22.00 30.82
CA LYS A 252 27.36 -22.43 29.85
C LYS A 252 26.91 -23.84 30.18
N SER A 253 25.60 -24.08 30.16
CA SER A 253 25.06 -25.40 30.46
C SER A 253 25.48 -26.42 29.42
N THR A 254 25.81 -27.62 29.89
CA THR A 254 26.19 -28.76 29.04
C THR A 254 24.98 -29.54 28.53
N THR A 255 23.82 -29.34 29.15
CA THR A 255 22.58 -30.08 28.84
C THR A 255 21.59 -29.26 28.01
N GLN A 256 21.66 -27.93 28.08
CA GLN A 256 20.77 -27.02 27.36
C GLN A 256 21.55 -25.92 26.64
N ALA A 257 21.39 -25.84 25.31
CA ALA A 257 22.07 -24.83 24.52
C ALA A 257 21.56 -23.42 24.83
N GLY A 258 22.48 -22.48 25.04
CA GLY A 258 22.17 -21.06 25.29
C GLY A 258 21.85 -20.71 26.73
N ILE A 259 21.75 -21.71 27.61
CA ILE A 259 21.51 -21.49 29.04
C ILE A 259 22.84 -21.32 29.76
N TRP A 260 22.87 -20.36 30.67
CA TRP A 260 23.98 -20.12 31.58
C TRP A 260 23.53 -20.40 33.01
N GLU A 261 24.39 -21.09 33.76
CA GLU A 261 24.10 -21.53 35.11
C GLU A 261 25.32 -21.35 36.02
N CYS A 262 25.08 -21.29 37.33
CA CYS A 262 26.15 -21.20 38.32
C CYS A 262 26.67 -22.60 38.65
N ALA A 263 27.93 -22.88 38.31
CA ALA A 263 28.61 -24.12 38.65
C ALA A 263 29.61 -23.92 39.79
N ASP A 264 29.85 -24.98 40.57
CA ASP A 264 30.82 -24.94 41.67
C ASP A 264 32.25 -24.81 41.13
N LYS A 265 33.02 -23.86 41.68
CA LYS A 265 34.46 -23.74 41.39
C LYS A 265 35.17 -25.02 41.82
N ALA A 266 36.09 -25.53 41.00
CA ALA A 266 36.82 -26.75 41.33
C ALA A 266 37.64 -26.57 42.62
N SER A 267 37.83 -27.64 43.40
CA SER A 267 38.57 -27.59 44.66
C SER A 267 40.02 -27.11 44.53
N SER A 268 40.62 -27.21 43.34
CA SER A 268 41.95 -26.68 43.03
C SER A 268 41.99 -25.16 42.81
N GLU A 269 40.84 -24.52 42.58
CA GLU A 269 40.73 -23.08 42.32
C GLU A 269 40.37 -22.29 43.60
N GLN A 270 40.00 -22.97 44.68
CA GLN A 270 39.62 -22.39 45.96
C GLN A 270 40.83 -22.31 46.92
N LEU A 271 41.87 -21.59 46.52
CA LEU A 271 43.02 -21.30 47.39
C LEU A 271 42.71 -20.09 48.28
N ALA A 272 42.26 -20.35 49.51
CA ALA A 272 42.23 -19.34 50.56
C ALA A 272 43.50 -19.46 51.41
N VAL A 273 44.34 -18.43 51.40
CA VAL A 273 45.48 -18.30 52.32
C VAL A 273 45.00 -17.50 53.53
N PHE A 274 44.82 -18.18 54.66
CA PHE A 274 44.57 -17.51 55.93
C PHE A 274 45.91 -17.16 56.58
N LEU A 275 46.17 -15.86 56.73
CA LEU A 275 47.28 -15.34 57.52
C LEU A 275 46.74 -14.98 58.91
N THR A 276 47.07 -15.79 59.92
CA THR A 276 46.80 -15.42 61.31
C THR A 276 48.12 -15.05 61.99
N ASN A 277 48.16 -13.83 62.55
CA ASN A 277 49.25 -13.40 63.41
C ASN A 277 48.94 -13.81 64.85
N GLY A 278 49.77 -14.67 65.42
CA GLY A 278 49.78 -14.94 66.86
C GLY A 278 51.02 -14.34 67.50
N SER A 279 50.85 -13.53 68.55
CA SER A 279 51.95 -13.14 69.43
C SER A 279 51.65 -13.62 70.84
N THR A 280 52.59 -14.34 71.46
CA THR A 280 52.71 -14.42 72.92
C THR A 280 54.01 -13.73 73.33
N SER A 281 54.07 -13.22 74.55
CA SER A 281 55.03 -12.21 75.04
C SER A 281 56.52 -12.56 74.89
N ASP A 282 56.88 -13.82 74.59
CA ASP A 282 58.27 -14.28 74.71
C ASP A 282 58.80 -15.08 73.48
N THR A 283 58.22 -14.93 72.27
CA THR A 283 58.81 -15.49 71.02
C THR A 283 58.62 -14.58 69.79
N PRO A 284 59.50 -14.63 68.76
CA PRO A 284 59.35 -13.80 67.57
C PRO A 284 58.10 -14.20 66.77
N SER A 285 57.44 -13.19 66.20
CA SER A 285 56.21 -13.32 65.41
C SER A 285 56.33 -14.39 64.33
N TRP A 286 55.46 -15.39 64.37
CA TRP A 286 55.31 -16.43 63.36
C TRP A 286 54.04 -16.19 62.54
N ILE A 287 54.11 -16.49 61.24
CA ILE A 287 52.97 -16.42 60.32
C ILE A 287 52.51 -17.85 60.07
N TRP A 288 51.25 -18.17 60.38
CA TRP A 288 50.63 -19.35 59.78
C TRP A 288 50.15 -18.97 58.39
N ALA A 289 50.54 -19.74 57.38
CA ALA A 289 49.86 -19.77 56.09
C ALA A 289 49.10 -21.09 56.03
N VAL A 290 47.78 -21.05 56.26
CA VAL A 290 46.93 -22.23 56.05
C VAL A 290 46.63 -22.28 54.55
N VAL A 291 47.23 -23.26 53.86
CA VAL A 291 46.95 -23.56 52.46
C VAL A 291 46.03 -24.78 52.43
N VAL A 292 44.76 -24.57 52.08
CA VAL A 292 43.82 -25.68 51.86
C VAL A 292 44.05 -26.24 50.46
N LEU A 293 45.10 -27.04 50.31
CA LEU A 293 45.09 -28.04 49.26
C LEU A 293 44.30 -29.25 49.79
N SER A 294 43.78 -30.08 48.91
CA SER A 294 43.26 -31.42 49.27
C SER A 294 44.29 -32.30 50.03
N THR A 295 45.51 -31.79 50.23
CA THR A 295 46.58 -32.26 51.12
C THR A 295 47.19 -31.05 51.87
N ILE A 296 47.09 -30.97 53.20
CA ILE A 296 47.76 -29.92 53.98
C ILE A 296 49.25 -30.24 54.12
N VAL A 297 50.12 -29.23 53.93
CA VAL A 297 51.51 -29.21 54.40
C VAL A 297 51.63 -28.10 55.45
N LEU A 298 51.75 -28.46 56.73
CA LEU A 298 52.11 -27.51 57.79
C LEU A 298 53.64 -27.39 57.82
N ILE A 299 54.18 -26.22 57.48
CA ILE A 299 55.62 -25.94 57.60
C ILE A 299 55.86 -25.22 58.93
N LEU A 300 56.34 -25.95 59.94
CA LEU A 300 56.93 -25.37 61.15
C LEU A 300 58.38 -24.99 60.86
N ILE A 301 58.70 -23.70 60.88
CA ILE A 301 60.10 -23.24 60.89
C ILE A 301 60.45 -22.82 62.31
N SER A 302 60.91 -23.78 63.10
CA SER A 302 61.79 -23.51 64.24
C SER A 302 62.83 -24.61 64.36
N GLY A 303 64.10 -24.23 64.28
CA GLY A 303 65.21 -25.03 64.80
C GLY A 303 65.39 -26.46 64.26
N GLY A 304 65.15 -26.71 62.97
CA GLY A 304 65.83 -27.82 62.27
C GLY A 304 65.14 -29.19 62.22
N THR A 305 63.84 -29.33 62.50
CA THR A 305 63.09 -30.57 62.20
C THR A 305 61.75 -30.29 61.54
N LEU A 306 61.47 -31.02 60.44
CA LEU A 306 60.23 -30.93 59.67
C LEU A 306 59.24 -31.99 60.19
N TRP A 307 58.11 -31.58 60.76
CA TRP A 307 57.02 -32.49 61.14
C TRP A 307 55.91 -32.42 60.09
N CYS A 308 55.71 -33.50 59.33
CA CYS A 308 54.53 -33.65 58.48
C CYS A 308 53.39 -34.30 59.28
N LEU A 309 52.39 -33.52 59.67
CA LEU A 309 51.11 -34.03 60.16
C LEU A 309 50.10 -34.04 59.01
N TYR A 310 49.57 -35.23 58.69
CA TYR A 310 48.54 -35.40 57.66
C TYR A 310 47.15 -35.36 58.32
N LYS A 311 46.32 -34.38 57.96
CA LYS A 311 44.87 -34.38 58.26
C LYS A 311 44.08 -34.09 56.99
N ARG A 312 43.07 -34.91 56.72
CA ARG A 312 42.14 -34.74 55.59
C ARG A 312 40.89 -34.03 56.10
N PHE A 313 40.68 -32.78 55.69
CA PHE A 313 39.45 -32.04 55.97
C PHE A 313 38.57 -32.02 54.72
N ILE A 314 37.32 -32.45 54.86
CA ILE A 314 36.29 -32.30 53.84
C ILE A 314 35.31 -31.25 54.38
N ARG A 315 35.33 -30.03 53.84
CA ARG A 315 34.28 -29.04 54.14
C ARG A 315 33.08 -29.32 53.24
N LYS A 316 31.93 -29.60 53.86
CA LYS A 316 30.66 -29.85 53.17
C LYS A 316 30.09 -28.51 52.71
N SER A 317 29.55 -28.45 51.49
CA SER A 317 28.84 -27.27 50.98
C SER A 317 27.71 -26.90 51.94
N GLU A 318 27.69 -25.66 52.44
CA GLU A 318 26.63 -25.19 53.31
C GLU A 318 25.33 -24.97 52.53
N GLU A 319 24.25 -25.52 53.06
CA GLU A 319 22.91 -24.93 52.91
C GLU A 319 22.34 -24.45 54.26
N ASN A 320 23.06 -24.53 55.39
CA ASN A 320 22.61 -23.93 56.66
C ASN A 320 23.79 -23.63 57.60
N GLU A 321 23.69 -22.49 58.29
CA GLU A 321 24.58 -22.03 59.36
C GLU A 321 24.82 -23.13 60.41
N GLU A 322 26.07 -23.58 60.54
CA GLU A 322 26.82 -23.82 61.79
C GLU A 322 28.11 -24.58 61.44
N ASP A 323 29.25 -23.91 61.66
CA ASP A 323 30.60 -24.44 61.48
C ASP A 323 30.82 -25.64 62.44
N LEU A 324 30.60 -26.87 61.95
CA LEU A 324 31.01 -28.11 62.62
C LEU A 324 32.07 -28.83 61.78
N LEU A 325 33.33 -28.64 62.17
CA LEU A 325 34.47 -29.45 61.73
C LEU A 325 34.25 -30.90 62.18
N ALA A 326 34.00 -31.82 61.25
CA ALA A 326 33.95 -33.25 61.55
C ALA A 326 35.38 -33.83 61.61
N GLU A 327 35.77 -34.37 62.77
CA GLU A 327 37.02 -35.12 62.97
C GLU A 327 36.89 -36.57 62.47
N GLN A 328 37.95 -37.09 61.84
CA GLN A 328 38.13 -38.54 61.64
C GLN A 328 39.60 -38.93 61.88
N ASP A 329 39.78 -40.10 62.50
CA ASP A 329 40.92 -40.65 63.24
C ASP A 329 42.35 -40.55 62.70
N ILE A 330 43.28 -40.62 63.66
CA ILE A 330 44.74 -40.56 63.56
C ILE A 330 45.31 -41.96 63.27
N GLY A 331 46.13 -42.10 62.22
CA GLY A 331 46.94 -43.30 61.95
C GLY A 331 48.43 -42.98 62.03
N GLU A 332 49.20 -43.86 62.68
CA GLU A 332 50.63 -43.71 63.03
C GLU A 332 51.59 -43.57 61.82
N GLY A 333 52.69 -42.83 62.05
CA GLY A 333 53.59 -42.30 61.02
C GLY A 333 54.75 -43.19 60.56
N TYR A 334 55.54 -42.66 59.61
CA TYR A 334 56.84 -43.21 59.20
C TYR A 334 57.90 -42.12 59.07
N ASN A 335 59.07 -42.38 59.65
CA ASN A 335 60.31 -41.62 59.47
C ASN A 335 60.96 -41.99 58.13
N TYR A 336 61.42 -40.99 57.35
CA TYR A 336 62.48 -41.19 56.37
C TYR A 336 63.64 -40.25 56.65
N GLY A 337 64.78 -40.86 56.98
CA GLY A 337 66.06 -40.19 57.20
C GLY A 337 66.63 -39.62 55.90
N ALA A 338 67.28 -38.47 56.03
CA ALA A 338 68.03 -37.84 54.97
C ALA A 338 69.23 -38.70 54.55
N THR A 339 69.38 -38.92 53.24
CA THR A 339 70.69 -39.21 52.62
C THR A 339 70.88 -38.30 51.41
N GLN A 340 72.03 -37.65 51.39
CA GLN A 340 72.47 -36.68 50.38
C GLN A 340 72.75 -37.35 49.02
N GLY A 341 72.58 -36.58 47.95
CA GLY A 341 73.16 -36.86 46.64
C GLY A 341 73.24 -35.57 45.80
N TYR A 342 74.41 -34.95 45.80
CA TYR A 342 74.81 -33.84 44.92
C TYR A 342 75.29 -34.37 43.55
N TYR A 343 75.29 -33.45 42.58
CA TYR A 343 75.90 -33.44 41.23
C TYR A 343 75.05 -34.01 40.07
N ALA A 344 74.97 -33.36 38.91
CA ALA A 344 75.82 -32.30 38.32
C ALA A 344 75.01 -31.12 37.76
#